data_AF-A0A7W0T0U3-F1
#
_entry.id   AF-A0A7W0T0U3-F1
#
_cell.length_a   1.000
_cell.length_b   1.000
_cell.length_c   1.000
_cell.angle_alpha   90.00
_cell.angle_beta   90.00
_cell.angle_gamma   90.00
#
_symmetry.space_group_name_H-M   'P 1'
#
loop_
_entity.id
_entity.type
_entity.pdbx_description
1 polymer ?
#
loop_
_entity_poly.entity_id
_entity_poly.type
_entity_poly.pdbx_seq_one_letter_code
_entity_poly.pdbx_strand_id
1 'polypeptide(L)'
;MKRLVTILVLGAAACADESPSTPDNALELTMRATIPAGTEVEYCKFVEIPDAWVTKDTVEFTAGSHHVLVYQTSYTTIPTAKENGTVVDTSGVFDCSDGATSWKVTKLIGGSQNRDGAAILSFPDGIALHVGGIAMINVHYVNGSDAPLDTDVKIRFETIAAEDVVQEGDILFLYNPLISVPAGGTARAHMRCPVYADITIANAQSHMHARGTGYEARVDTNAPFYTNSEWESVPVKDYENLTVKAGSTLDYYCDYRNTTGRGIYQGPRSTDEMCMLIGSYYPADPRTANCLDPSGKVPGGDWVGGGSATCQATLGCLQNAGGALPAITDCMLAAKPEVAAPASAALRCFMTATNPLADCGPQIQACSAR
;
A
#
# COMPACT_ATOMS: atom_id res chain seq x y z
N MET A 1 60.83 7.26 -59.29
CA MET A 1 59.54 7.98 -59.45
C MET A 1 58.47 7.28 -58.60
N LYS A 2 57.95 8.04 -57.62
CA LYS A 2 56.76 7.88 -56.76
C LYS A 2 56.19 6.46 -56.49
N ARG A 3 56.44 5.97 -55.27
CA ARG A 3 55.62 4.93 -54.60
C ARG A 3 54.30 5.57 -54.14
N LEU A 4 53.19 4.97 -54.52
CA LEU A 4 51.85 5.33 -54.05
C LEU A 4 51.65 4.74 -52.65
N VAL A 5 51.38 5.59 -51.66
CA VAL A 5 50.97 5.19 -50.31
C VAL A 5 49.45 5.19 -50.29
N THR A 6 48.85 4.00 -50.15
CA THR A 6 47.41 3.85 -49.91
C THR A 6 47.17 4.00 -48.41
N ILE A 7 46.51 5.09 -48.01
CA ILE A 7 46.05 5.29 -46.63
C ILE A 7 44.75 4.50 -46.47
N LEU A 8 44.80 3.45 -45.66
CA LEU A 8 43.63 2.69 -45.21
C LEU A 8 43.02 3.44 -44.02
N VAL A 9 41.88 4.10 -44.21
CA VAL A 9 41.10 4.69 -43.11
C VAL A 9 40.27 3.59 -42.49
N LEU A 10 40.67 3.10 -41.30
CA LEU A 10 39.79 2.30 -40.45
C LEU A 10 38.72 3.22 -39.86
N GLY A 11 37.48 3.05 -40.29
CA GLY A 11 36.31 3.62 -39.61
C GLY A 11 36.07 2.86 -38.32
N ALA A 12 36.20 3.55 -37.18
CA ALA A 12 35.72 3.05 -35.90
C ALA A 12 34.19 2.99 -35.94
N ALA A 13 33.63 1.79 -35.93
CA ALA A 13 32.21 1.59 -35.65
C ALA A 13 31.98 1.91 -34.17
N ALA A 14 31.43 3.09 -33.90
CA ALA A 14 30.87 3.40 -32.61
C ALA A 14 29.60 2.56 -32.45
N CYS A 15 29.63 1.57 -31.55
CA CYS A 15 28.42 0.99 -31.00
C CYS A 15 27.75 2.09 -30.16
N ALA A 16 26.75 2.74 -30.73
CA ALA A 16 25.81 3.52 -29.94
C ALA A 16 24.98 2.52 -29.15
N ASP A 17 25.07 2.57 -27.82
CA ASP A 17 24.08 1.98 -26.93
C ASP A 17 22.75 2.70 -27.17
N GLU A 18 21.95 2.20 -28.12
CA GLU A 18 20.54 2.56 -28.21
C GLU A 18 19.85 2.00 -26.97
N SER A 19 19.72 2.85 -25.94
CA SER A 19 18.71 2.61 -24.91
C SER A 19 17.36 2.54 -25.63
N PRO A 20 16.57 1.47 -25.43
CA PRO A 20 15.27 1.36 -26.10
C PRO A 20 14.44 2.61 -25.78
N SER A 21 14.00 3.32 -26.82
CA SER A 21 13.14 4.49 -26.66
C SER A 21 11.84 4.07 -25.98
N THR A 22 11.49 4.72 -24.88
CA THR A 22 10.18 4.60 -24.26
C THR A 22 9.11 4.86 -25.33
N PRO A 23 8.11 3.98 -25.51
CA PRO A 23 7.01 4.24 -26.43
C PRO A 23 6.37 5.60 -26.13
N ASP A 24 5.86 6.31 -27.16
CA ASP A 24 5.23 7.63 -27.00
C ASP A 24 4.05 7.64 -25.99
N ASN A 25 3.51 6.45 -25.66
CA ASN A 25 2.40 6.24 -24.73
C ASN A 25 2.85 5.58 -23.41
N ALA A 26 4.06 5.84 -22.94
CA ALA A 26 4.52 5.29 -21.67
C ALA A 26 5.34 6.28 -20.83
N LEU A 27 5.11 6.25 -19.52
CA LEU A 27 5.92 6.91 -18.50
C LEU A 27 6.81 5.85 -17.84
N GLU A 28 8.13 6.04 -17.84
CA GLU A 28 9.07 5.11 -17.20
C GLU A 28 9.81 5.78 -16.05
N LEU A 29 9.81 5.13 -14.88
CA LEU A 29 10.51 5.55 -13.68
C LEU A 29 11.58 4.52 -13.32
N THR A 30 12.73 5.00 -12.84
CA THR A 30 13.84 4.13 -12.45
C THR A 30 14.46 4.52 -11.12
N MET A 31 14.93 3.50 -10.39
CA MET A 31 15.65 3.65 -9.14
C MET A 31 16.76 2.59 -9.06
N ARG A 32 17.97 3.04 -8.74
CA ARG A 32 19.12 2.18 -8.48
C ARG A 32 19.68 2.49 -7.11
N ALA A 33 20.06 1.45 -6.37
CA ALA A 33 20.69 1.59 -5.07
C ALA A 33 21.64 0.42 -4.82
N THR A 34 22.57 0.59 -3.87
CA THR A 34 23.37 -0.52 -3.35
C THR A 34 22.88 -0.85 -1.94
N ILE A 35 22.45 -2.09 -1.74
CA ILE A 35 21.95 -2.59 -0.47
C ILE A 35 23.10 -3.27 0.28
N PRO A 36 23.48 -2.81 1.49
CA PRO A 36 24.57 -3.44 2.24
C PRO A 36 24.31 -4.92 2.54
N ALA A 37 25.39 -5.69 2.68
CA ALA A 37 25.33 -7.09 3.08
C ALA A 37 24.64 -7.26 4.45
N GLY A 38 23.80 -8.29 4.59
CA GLY A 38 23.15 -8.65 5.85
C GLY A 38 22.15 -7.61 6.38
N THR A 39 21.57 -6.78 5.50
CA THR A 39 20.63 -5.71 5.91
C THR A 39 19.26 -5.86 5.30
N GLU A 40 18.28 -5.33 6.01
CA GLU A 40 16.96 -4.99 5.49
C GLU A 40 16.90 -3.46 5.42
N VAL A 41 16.52 -2.91 4.28
CA VAL A 41 16.43 -1.46 4.07
C VAL A 41 15.15 -1.10 3.36
N GLU A 42 14.61 0.07 3.69
CA GLU A 42 13.56 0.71 2.93
C GLU A 42 14.09 2.04 2.40
N TYR A 43 14.21 2.14 1.08
CA TYR A 43 14.76 3.31 0.40
C TYR A 43 13.69 3.99 -0.44
N CYS A 44 13.79 5.31 -0.51
CA CYS A 44 12.88 6.14 -1.27
C CYS A 44 13.64 7.06 -2.24
N LYS A 45 12.95 7.48 -3.29
CA LYS A 45 13.42 8.48 -4.25
C LYS A 45 12.25 9.32 -4.73
N PHE A 46 12.35 10.64 -4.60
CA PHE A 46 11.38 11.54 -5.23
C PHE A 46 11.69 11.69 -6.72
N VAL A 47 10.63 11.75 -7.52
CA VAL A 47 10.70 11.98 -8.97
C VAL A 47 9.59 12.95 -9.36
N GLU A 48 9.88 13.81 -10.32
CA GLU A 48 8.87 14.62 -10.99
C GLU A 48 8.31 13.81 -12.16
N ILE A 49 6.98 13.72 -12.26
CA ILE A 49 6.26 13.01 -13.31
C ILE A 49 5.33 13.97 -14.05
N PRO A 50 5.17 13.79 -15.38
CA PRO A 50 4.24 14.62 -16.15
C PRO A 50 2.80 14.35 -15.75
N ASP A 51 1.92 15.30 -16.05
CA ASP A 51 0.48 15.07 -16.02
C ASP A 51 0.12 13.98 -17.04
N ALA A 52 -0.47 12.88 -16.58
CA ALA A 52 -0.75 11.73 -17.44
C ALA A 52 -1.94 10.90 -16.91
N TRP A 53 -2.52 10.11 -17.80
CA TRP A 53 -3.59 9.15 -17.51
C TRP A 53 -3.05 7.75 -17.72
N VAL A 54 -2.88 7.01 -16.62
CA VAL A 54 -2.25 5.68 -16.60
C VAL A 54 -3.31 4.59 -16.59
N THR A 55 -3.19 3.63 -17.50
CA THR A 55 -4.11 2.47 -17.59
C THR A 55 -3.55 1.22 -16.92
N LYS A 56 -2.23 1.06 -16.94
CA LYS A 56 -1.58 -0.16 -16.47
C LYS A 56 -0.14 0.10 -16.02
N ASP A 57 0.33 -0.66 -15.05
CA ASP A 57 1.74 -0.72 -14.69
C ASP A 57 2.42 -2.03 -15.09
N THR A 58 3.74 -1.97 -15.24
CA THR A 58 4.63 -3.11 -15.35
C THR A 58 5.89 -2.79 -14.59
N VAL A 59 6.25 -3.67 -13.65
CA VAL A 59 7.37 -3.46 -12.74
C VAL A 59 8.37 -4.59 -12.92
N GLU A 60 9.62 -4.23 -13.13
CA GLU A 60 10.76 -5.13 -13.17
C GLU A 60 11.76 -4.68 -12.09
N PHE A 61 12.22 -5.61 -11.26
CA PHE A 61 13.21 -5.29 -10.23
C PHE A 61 14.21 -6.41 -9.97
N THR A 62 15.35 -6.06 -9.39
CA THR A 62 16.37 -7.03 -8.98
C THR A 62 15.86 -7.92 -7.85
N ALA A 63 16.16 -9.22 -7.90
CA ALA A 63 15.74 -10.15 -6.84
C ALA A 63 16.23 -9.70 -5.45
N GLY A 64 15.40 -9.90 -4.42
CA GLY A 64 15.67 -9.46 -3.05
C GLY A 64 14.74 -8.33 -2.56
N SER A 65 13.96 -7.71 -3.44
CA SER A 65 12.90 -6.78 -3.03
C SER A 65 11.68 -7.55 -2.53
N HIS A 66 11.14 -7.13 -1.39
CA HIS A 66 9.82 -7.54 -0.88
C HIS A 66 8.70 -6.82 -1.64
N HIS A 67 8.87 -5.52 -1.93
CA HIS A 67 8.03 -4.78 -2.87
C HIS A 67 8.73 -3.55 -3.46
N VAL A 68 8.14 -3.04 -4.53
CA VAL A 68 8.41 -1.74 -5.17
C VAL A 68 7.07 -1.02 -5.29
N LEU A 69 6.96 0.19 -4.75
CA LEU A 69 5.72 0.98 -4.78
C LEU A 69 6.02 2.38 -5.31
N VAL A 70 5.02 2.97 -5.98
CA VAL A 70 5.06 4.37 -6.40
C VAL A 70 3.87 5.09 -5.77
N TYR A 71 4.18 6.14 -5.02
CA TYR A 71 3.18 6.98 -4.36
C TYR A 71 3.10 8.35 -5.02
N GLN A 72 1.88 8.84 -5.21
CA GLN A 72 1.63 10.24 -5.47
C GLN A 72 1.80 11.04 -4.18
N THR A 73 2.25 12.29 -4.28
CA THR A 73 2.35 13.20 -3.13
C THR A 73 1.58 14.50 -3.36
N SER A 74 1.39 15.28 -2.28
CA SER A 74 0.86 16.64 -2.37
C SER A 74 1.94 17.73 -2.50
N TYR A 75 3.21 17.35 -2.64
CA TYR A 75 4.29 18.31 -2.78
C TYR A 75 4.28 18.95 -4.17
N THR A 76 4.56 20.25 -4.23
CA THR A 76 4.74 21.00 -5.49
C THR A 76 6.19 21.10 -5.94
N THR A 77 7.13 20.74 -5.05
CA THR A 77 8.58 20.67 -5.28
C THR A 77 9.14 19.52 -4.43
N ILE A 78 10.28 18.95 -4.81
CA ILE A 78 10.90 17.86 -4.03
C ILE A 78 11.17 18.36 -2.60
N PRO A 79 10.58 17.72 -1.57
CA PRO A 79 10.72 18.17 -0.19
C PRO A 79 12.09 17.82 0.37
N THR A 80 12.61 18.63 1.30
CA THR A 80 13.89 18.39 2.00
C THR A 80 13.72 18.06 3.48
N ALA A 81 12.48 17.86 3.92
CA ALA A 81 12.15 17.49 5.29
C ALA A 81 10.86 16.66 5.34
N LYS A 82 10.82 15.74 6.30
CA LYS A 82 9.64 14.92 6.66
C LYS A 82 8.54 15.80 7.26
N GLU A 83 7.34 15.24 7.43
CA GLU A 83 6.21 15.96 8.03
C GLU A 83 6.47 16.42 9.48
N ASN A 84 7.31 15.69 10.22
CA ASN A 84 7.72 16.06 11.58
C ASN A 84 8.86 17.11 11.61
N GLY A 85 9.28 17.63 10.46
CA GLY A 85 10.35 18.64 10.35
C GLY A 85 11.77 18.06 10.32
N THR A 86 11.95 16.74 10.37
CA THR A 86 13.28 16.12 10.25
C THR A 86 13.84 16.36 8.85
N VAL A 87 15.01 17.00 8.77
CA VAL A 87 15.70 17.29 7.52
C VAL A 87 16.32 16.02 6.94
N VAL A 88 16.13 15.79 5.64
CA VAL A 88 16.68 14.65 4.89
C VAL A 88 17.19 15.17 3.55
N ASP A 89 18.37 14.71 3.11
CA ASP A 89 18.81 14.94 1.74
C ASP A 89 18.03 14.03 0.79
N THR A 90 17.18 14.64 -0.02
CA THR A 90 16.27 13.98 -0.96
C THR A 90 16.68 14.21 -2.42
N SER A 91 17.90 14.71 -2.65
CA SER A 91 18.42 14.95 -4.00
C SER A 91 18.64 13.66 -4.81
N GLY A 92 18.68 12.52 -4.12
CA GLY A 92 18.82 11.19 -4.71
C GLY A 92 18.01 10.14 -3.93
N VAL A 93 18.54 8.92 -3.89
CA VAL A 93 17.99 7.84 -3.05
C VAL A 93 18.32 8.13 -1.58
N PHE A 94 17.32 7.98 -0.70
CA PHE A 94 17.47 8.22 0.72
C PHE A 94 16.78 7.14 1.56
N ASP A 95 17.18 7.03 2.84
CA ASP A 95 16.54 6.11 3.79
C ASP A 95 15.14 6.58 4.16
N CYS A 96 14.17 5.68 4.02
CA CYS A 96 12.80 5.86 4.47
C CYS A 96 12.32 4.65 5.29
N SER A 97 13.20 4.08 6.11
CA SER A 97 12.93 2.93 6.98
C SER A 97 11.89 3.19 8.09
N ASP A 98 11.41 4.43 8.21
CA ASP A 98 10.24 4.82 9.01
C ASP A 98 8.95 4.90 8.19
N GLY A 99 8.95 4.38 6.97
CA GLY A 99 7.81 4.22 6.08
C GLY A 99 7.51 5.44 5.22
N ALA A 100 6.95 5.18 4.03
CA ALA A 100 6.51 6.20 3.07
C ALA A 100 5.54 7.25 3.66
N THR A 101 4.74 6.87 4.67
CA THR A 101 3.75 7.74 5.33
C THR A 101 4.36 8.78 6.27
N SER A 102 5.68 8.78 6.48
CA SER A 102 6.39 9.89 7.11
C SER A 102 6.49 11.13 6.21
N TRP A 103 5.99 11.02 4.98
CA TRP A 103 5.89 12.05 3.95
C TRP A 103 4.43 12.24 3.53
N LYS A 104 4.14 13.33 2.82
CA LYS A 104 2.79 13.69 2.34
C LYS A 104 2.31 12.86 1.14
N VAL A 105 2.35 11.54 1.26
CA VAL A 105 1.78 10.60 0.29
C VAL A 105 0.26 10.74 0.27
N THR A 106 -0.34 10.71 -0.92
CA THR A 106 -1.78 10.92 -1.10
C THR A 106 -2.51 9.69 -1.63
N LYS A 107 -1.87 8.91 -2.51
CA LYS A 107 -2.38 7.62 -3.00
C LYS A 107 -1.26 6.75 -3.56
N LEU A 108 -1.47 5.43 -3.59
CA LEU A 108 -0.67 4.52 -4.40
C LEU A 108 -1.02 4.76 -5.88
N ILE A 109 -0.02 4.80 -6.76
CA ILE A 109 -0.23 4.96 -8.21
C ILE A 109 0.35 3.82 -9.04
N GLY A 110 1.01 2.85 -8.41
CA GLY A 110 1.53 1.65 -9.05
C GLY A 110 2.55 0.96 -8.17
N GLY A 111 3.00 -0.20 -8.61
CA GLY A 111 3.97 -1.00 -7.91
C GLY A 111 3.77 -2.49 -8.11
N SER A 112 4.62 -3.26 -7.45
CA SER A 112 4.53 -4.71 -7.43
C SER A 112 5.23 -5.26 -6.19
N GLN A 113 4.70 -6.36 -5.67
CA GLN A 113 5.41 -7.22 -4.71
C GLN A 113 6.02 -8.47 -5.37
N ASN A 114 5.83 -8.59 -6.68
CA ASN A 114 6.25 -9.73 -7.47
C ASN A 114 7.24 -9.26 -8.54
N ARG A 115 8.44 -9.84 -8.55
CA ARG A 115 9.51 -9.44 -9.47
C ARG A 115 9.09 -9.39 -10.93
N ASP A 116 8.37 -10.43 -11.35
CA ASP A 116 7.89 -10.64 -12.72
C ASP A 116 6.36 -10.91 -12.71
N GLY A 117 5.65 -10.29 -11.77
CA GLY A 117 4.23 -10.58 -11.53
C GLY A 117 3.27 -9.77 -12.38
N ALA A 118 2.00 -10.15 -12.29
CA ALA A 118 0.90 -9.38 -12.85
C ALA A 118 0.83 -7.97 -12.23
N ALA A 119 0.32 -7.04 -13.04
CA ALA A 119 0.19 -5.63 -12.72
C ALA A 119 -0.81 -5.40 -11.58
N ILE A 120 -0.44 -4.57 -10.59
CA ILE A 120 -1.39 -4.13 -9.55
C ILE A 120 -2.35 -3.11 -10.16
N LEU A 121 -1.82 -2.21 -11.00
CA LEU A 121 -2.61 -1.27 -11.76
C LEU A 121 -2.96 -1.89 -13.11
N SER A 122 -4.23 -2.20 -13.35
CA SER A 122 -4.70 -2.70 -14.64
C SER A 122 -6.16 -2.34 -14.83
N PHE A 123 -6.43 -1.47 -15.80
CA PHE A 123 -7.76 -1.01 -16.14
C PHE A 123 -8.25 -1.52 -17.50
N PRO A 124 -9.57 -1.70 -17.66
CA PRO A 124 -10.18 -1.85 -18.98
C PRO A 124 -10.04 -0.57 -19.84
N ASP A 125 -10.30 -0.71 -21.15
CA ASP A 125 -10.28 0.40 -22.10
C ASP A 125 -11.12 1.62 -21.63
N GLY A 126 -10.55 2.82 -21.78
CA GLY A 126 -11.21 4.08 -21.41
C GLY A 126 -11.23 4.39 -19.92
N ILE A 127 -10.70 3.52 -19.06
CA ILE A 127 -10.54 3.77 -17.62
C ILE A 127 -9.07 4.04 -17.33
N ALA A 128 -8.76 5.12 -16.59
CA ALA A 128 -7.39 5.46 -16.24
C ALA A 128 -7.27 6.17 -14.89
N LEU A 129 -6.10 6.05 -14.27
CA LEU A 129 -5.69 6.77 -13.08
C LEU A 129 -4.97 8.07 -13.48
N HIS A 130 -5.40 9.19 -12.92
CA HIS A 130 -4.69 10.46 -13.08
C HIS A 130 -3.45 10.53 -12.18
N VAL A 131 -2.31 10.93 -12.76
CA VAL A 131 -1.01 11.12 -12.07
C VAL A 131 -0.34 12.42 -12.55
N GLY A 132 0.58 12.97 -11.75
CA GLY A 132 1.36 14.16 -12.14
C GLY A 132 2.11 14.84 -10.97
N GLY A 133 3.09 15.69 -11.23
CA GLY A 133 3.80 16.41 -10.17
C GLY A 133 4.84 15.56 -9.45
N ILE A 134 4.90 15.59 -8.11
CA ILE A 134 5.92 14.86 -7.34
C ILE A 134 5.40 13.49 -6.91
N ALA A 135 6.05 12.44 -7.41
CA ALA A 135 5.87 11.06 -6.97
C ALA A 135 7.07 10.58 -6.14
N MET A 136 6.87 9.50 -5.39
CA MET A 136 7.90 8.85 -4.58
C MET A 136 7.95 7.36 -4.91
N ILE A 137 9.10 6.91 -5.40
CA ILE A 137 9.41 5.48 -5.51
C ILE A 137 9.85 5.02 -4.12
N ASN A 138 9.30 3.90 -3.66
CA ASN A 138 9.63 3.24 -2.41
C ASN A 138 10.00 1.79 -2.70
N VAL A 139 11.15 1.34 -2.20
CA VAL A 139 11.64 -0.02 -2.38
C VAL A 139 12.01 -0.60 -1.03
N HIS A 140 11.62 -1.85 -0.81
CA HIS A 140 11.93 -2.58 0.42
C HIS A 140 12.74 -3.81 0.06
N TYR A 141 14.03 -3.82 0.42
CA TYR A 141 14.95 -4.90 0.09
C TYR A 141 15.42 -5.63 1.35
N VAL A 142 15.52 -6.96 1.24
CA VAL A 142 16.16 -7.82 2.23
C VAL A 142 17.39 -8.45 1.58
N ASN A 143 18.58 -7.99 1.94
CA ASN A 143 19.84 -8.56 1.51
C ASN A 143 20.41 -9.47 2.61
N GLY A 144 20.06 -10.76 2.58
CA GLY A 144 20.58 -11.77 3.50
C GLY A 144 21.98 -12.30 3.16
N SER A 145 22.63 -11.80 2.10
CA SER A 145 23.96 -12.27 1.67
C SER A 145 25.10 -11.59 2.42
N ASP A 146 26.33 -12.07 2.21
CA ASP A 146 27.57 -11.49 2.75
C ASP A 146 28.22 -10.45 1.81
N ALA A 147 27.57 -10.12 0.69
CA ALA A 147 28.01 -9.12 -0.27
C ALA A 147 26.98 -8.01 -0.47
N PRO A 148 27.40 -6.78 -0.86
CA PRO A 148 26.46 -5.75 -1.29
C PRO A 148 25.66 -6.22 -2.51
N LEU A 149 24.39 -5.83 -2.56
CA LEU A 149 23.48 -6.09 -3.67
C LEU A 149 23.21 -4.79 -4.42
N ASP A 150 23.65 -4.69 -5.67
CA ASP A 150 23.27 -3.58 -6.55
C ASP A 150 21.90 -3.85 -7.17
N THR A 151 20.97 -2.92 -6.98
CA THR A 151 19.58 -3.06 -7.42
C THR A 151 19.29 -2.13 -8.58
N ASP A 152 18.50 -2.64 -9.51
CA ASP A 152 17.84 -1.88 -10.57
C ASP A 152 16.33 -2.14 -10.48
N VAL A 153 15.56 -1.06 -10.52
CA VAL A 153 14.11 -1.04 -10.47
C VAL A 153 13.62 -0.19 -11.62
N LYS A 154 12.70 -0.75 -12.41
CA LYS A 154 12.04 -0.09 -13.53
C LYS A 154 10.53 -0.23 -13.37
N ILE A 155 9.83 0.89 -13.37
CA ILE A 155 8.38 0.96 -13.36
C ILE A 155 7.96 1.61 -14.66
N ARG A 156 7.19 0.90 -15.48
CA ARG A 156 6.59 1.42 -16.70
C ARG A 156 5.09 1.55 -16.51
N PHE A 157 4.58 2.73 -16.81
CA PHE A 157 3.18 3.04 -16.86
C PHE A 157 2.74 3.18 -18.30
N GLU A 158 1.75 2.40 -18.72
CA GLU A 158 1.05 2.59 -19.99
C GLU A 158 0.08 3.76 -19.84
N THR A 159 0.04 4.66 -20.82
CA THR A 159 -0.79 5.88 -20.77
C THR A 159 -1.78 5.97 -21.93
N ILE A 160 -2.89 6.69 -21.72
CA ILE A 160 -3.84 7.06 -22.76
C ILE A 160 -3.99 8.59 -22.86
N ALA A 161 -4.48 9.07 -24.00
CA ALA A 161 -4.77 10.49 -24.19
C ALA A 161 -5.94 10.92 -23.29
N ALA A 162 -5.91 12.16 -22.81
CA ALA A 162 -6.92 12.68 -21.88
C ALA A 162 -8.33 12.67 -22.50
N GLU A 163 -8.45 12.92 -23.81
CA GLU A 163 -9.71 12.86 -24.56
C GLU A 163 -10.30 11.45 -24.68
N ASP A 164 -9.50 10.40 -24.48
CA ASP A 164 -9.91 9.00 -24.55
C ASP A 164 -10.34 8.44 -23.18
N VAL A 165 -10.15 9.22 -22.10
CA VAL A 165 -10.58 8.84 -20.75
C VAL A 165 -12.09 8.98 -20.63
N VAL A 166 -12.76 7.84 -20.46
CA VAL A 166 -14.21 7.76 -20.22
C VAL A 166 -14.52 7.90 -18.73
N GLN A 167 -13.68 7.36 -17.86
CA GLN A 167 -13.89 7.37 -16.41
C GLN A 167 -12.56 7.27 -15.66
N GLU A 168 -12.39 8.12 -14.65
CA GLU A 168 -11.25 8.02 -13.74
C GLU A 168 -11.39 6.79 -12.82
N GLY A 169 -10.33 6.00 -12.71
CA GLY A 169 -10.16 4.90 -11.77
C GLY A 169 -9.13 5.22 -10.68
N ASP A 170 -9.07 4.38 -9.65
CA ASP A 170 -8.12 4.49 -8.54
C ASP A 170 -7.66 3.10 -8.07
N ILE A 171 -6.73 3.06 -7.12
CA ILE A 171 -6.25 1.83 -6.48
C ILE A 171 -6.84 1.73 -5.08
N LEU A 172 -7.56 0.64 -4.79
CA LEU A 172 -7.84 0.21 -3.42
C LEU A 172 -6.49 -0.02 -2.74
N PHE A 173 -6.25 0.64 -1.61
CA PHE A 173 -5.06 0.50 -0.79
C PHE A 173 -5.47 0.39 0.68
N LEU A 174 -6.28 -0.63 0.97
CA LEU A 174 -6.92 -0.77 2.27
C LEU A 174 -5.97 -1.44 3.24
N TYR A 175 -5.56 -0.73 4.29
CA TYR A 175 -4.63 -1.22 5.30
C TYR A 175 -5.32 -1.40 6.66
N ASN A 176 -5.21 -2.60 7.25
CA ASN A 176 -5.67 -2.83 8.61
C ASN A 176 -4.49 -2.67 9.60
N PRO A 177 -4.45 -1.59 10.39
CA PRO A 177 -3.38 -1.35 11.35
C PRO A 177 -3.52 -2.15 12.65
N LEU A 178 -4.63 -2.85 12.90
CA LEU A 178 -4.84 -3.54 14.18
C LEU A 178 -4.43 -5.01 14.07
N ILE A 179 -3.13 -5.26 14.23
CA ILE A 179 -2.51 -6.58 14.17
C ILE A 179 -1.72 -6.82 15.46
N SER A 180 -2.01 -7.92 16.15
CA SER A 180 -1.26 -8.41 17.32
C SER A 180 -1.24 -9.94 17.27
N VAL A 181 -0.07 -10.53 17.10
CA VAL A 181 0.14 -11.98 17.04
C VAL A 181 0.97 -12.41 18.25
N PRO A 182 0.41 -13.16 19.22
CA PRO A 182 1.14 -13.53 20.43
C PRO A 182 2.33 -14.44 20.12
N ALA A 183 3.34 -14.43 21.00
CA ALA A 183 4.49 -15.34 20.92
C ALA A 183 4.03 -16.80 20.85
N GLY A 184 4.55 -17.56 19.89
CA GLY A 184 4.19 -18.96 19.69
C GLY A 184 2.72 -19.24 19.32
N GLY A 185 1.93 -18.21 19.00
CA GLY A 185 0.49 -18.33 18.80
C GLY A 185 0.00 -17.99 17.39
N THR A 186 -1.32 -17.88 17.26
CA THR A 186 -2.02 -17.50 16.03
C THR A 186 -2.93 -16.32 16.30
N ALA A 187 -3.19 -15.50 15.28
CA ALA A 187 -4.13 -14.39 15.38
C ALA A 187 -4.79 -14.12 14.03
N ARG A 188 -5.91 -13.40 14.07
CA ARG A 188 -6.60 -12.87 12.89
C ARG A 188 -6.70 -11.36 12.99
N ALA A 189 -6.30 -10.66 11.95
CA ALA A 189 -6.61 -9.24 11.76
C ALA A 189 -7.78 -9.13 10.78
N HIS A 190 -8.85 -8.43 11.15
CA HIS A 190 -10.08 -8.36 10.37
C HIS A 190 -10.61 -6.92 10.33
N MET A 191 -10.86 -6.39 9.13
CA MET A 191 -11.40 -5.04 8.93
C MET A 191 -12.53 -5.05 7.89
N ARG A 192 -13.48 -4.10 8.04
CA ARG A 192 -14.54 -3.83 7.07
C ARG A 192 -14.47 -2.39 6.61
N CYS A 193 -14.30 -2.16 5.32
CA CYS A 193 -14.19 -0.82 4.74
C CYS A 193 -15.48 -0.42 4.01
N PRO A 194 -16.03 0.78 4.26
CA PRO A 194 -17.25 1.23 3.59
C PRO A 194 -17.00 1.55 2.11
N VAL A 195 -18.01 1.27 1.29
CA VAL A 195 -18.05 1.66 -0.13
C VAL A 195 -19.08 2.77 -0.31
N TYR A 196 -18.66 3.90 -0.87
CA TYR A 196 -19.50 5.12 -0.92
C TYR A 196 -20.19 5.38 -2.26
N ALA A 197 -19.77 4.70 -3.31
CA ALA A 197 -20.35 4.78 -4.66
C ALA A 197 -20.45 3.37 -5.25
N ASP A 198 -21.31 3.18 -6.25
CA ASP A 198 -21.27 1.96 -7.05
C ASP A 198 -19.91 1.91 -7.76
N ILE A 199 -19.15 0.82 -7.55
CA ILE A 199 -17.82 0.63 -8.14
C ILE A 199 -17.73 -0.71 -8.87
N THR A 200 -16.76 -0.82 -9.76
CA THR A 200 -16.28 -2.06 -10.36
C THR A 200 -14.82 -2.26 -9.98
N ILE A 201 -14.50 -3.42 -9.41
CA ILE A 201 -13.13 -3.82 -9.10
C ILE A 201 -12.60 -4.59 -10.32
N ALA A 202 -11.50 -4.11 -10.90
CA ALA A 202 -10.87 -4.70 -12.08
C ALA A 202 -9.90 -5.82 -11.71
N ASN A 203 -9.17 -5.66 -10.61
CA ASN A 203 -8.32 -6.72 -10.06
C ASN A 203 -8.20 -6.59 -8.54
N ALA A 204 -7.68 -7.64 -7.90
CA ALA A 204 -7.35 -7.61 -6.49
C ALA A 204 -6.17 -8.52 -6.15
N GLN A 205 -5.44 -8.14 -5.11
CA GLN A 205 -4.45 -8.96 -4.42
C GLN A 205 -4.48 -8.65 -2.91
N SER A 206 -3.92 -9.58 -2.13
CA SER A 206 -3.61 -9.35 -0.72
C SER A 206 -2.22 -8.76 -0.54
N HIS A 207 -1.91 -8.27 0.66
CA HIS A 207 -0.52 -8.13 1.12
C HIS A 207 -0.43 -8.59 2.58
N MET A 208 0.54 -9.48 2.85
CA MET A 208 0.88 -10.04 4.16
C MET A 208 2.38 -10.24 4.25
N HIS A 209 2.95 -10.23 5.45
CA HIS A 209 4.35 -10.65 5.66
C HIS A 209 4.42 -12.17 5.94
N ALA A 210 5.62 -12.65 6.26
CA ALA A 210 5.99 -14.07 6.29
C ALA A 210 5.19 -14.96 7.26
N ARG A 211 4.36 -14.39 8.14
CA ARG A 211 3.51 -15.16 9.06
C ARG A 211 2.09 -15.28 8.57
N GLY A 212 1.74 -14.62 7.46
CA GLY A 212 0.49 -14.81 6.75
C GLY A 212 0.29 -16.28 6.41
N THR A 213 -0.87 -16.82 6.77
CA THR A 213 -1.25 -18.22 6.55
C THR A 213 -2.61 -18.37 5.88
N GLY A 214 -3.37 -17.28 5.76
CA GLY A 214 -4.67 -17.26 5.12
C GLY A 214 -5.18 -15.84 4.94
N TYR A 215 -5.91 -15.62 3.87
CA TYR A 215 -6.49 -14.34 3.50
C TYR A 215 -7.82 -14.56 2.80
N GLU A 216 -8.78 -13.70 3.10
CA GLU A 216 -10.07 -13.65 2.41
C GLU A 216 -10.52 -12.20 2.28
N ALA A 217 -11.08 -11.85 1.12
CA ALA A 217 -11.85 -10.63 0.92
C ALA A 217 -13.22 -10.94 0.30
N ARG A 218 -14.25 -10.30 0.84
CA ARG A 218 -15.66 -10.43 0.42
C ARG A 218 -16.35 -9.07 0.39
N VAL A 219 -17.48 -9.04 -0.31
CA VAL A 219 -18.45 -7.94 -0.20
C VAL A 219 -19.47 -8.35 0.85
N ASP A 220 -19.60 -7.54 1.90
CA ASP A 220 -20.48 -7.80 3.05
C ASP A 220 -20.25 -9.21 3.64
N THR A 221 -21.27 -10.06 3.66
CA THR A 221 -21.20 -11.45 4.13
C THR A 221 -21.31 -12.46 3.00
N ASN A 222 -21.08 -12.04 1.75
CA ASN A 222 -21.16 -12.91 0.58
C ASN A 222 -19.98 -13.88 0.52
N ALA A 223 -20.03 -14.80 -0.46
CA ALA A 223 -18.88 -15.62 -0.80
C ALA A 223 -17.66 -14.75 -1.16
N PRO A 224 -16.44 -15.19 -0.81
CA PRO A 224 -15.25 -14.40 -1.06
C PRO A 224 -14.97 -14.25 -2.55
N PHE A 225 -14.62 -13.03 -2.96
CA PHE A 225 -14.19 -12.76 -4.33
C PHE A 225 -12.69 -13.02 -4.51
N TYR A 226 -11.92 -12.98 -3.41
CA TYR A 226 -10.48 -13.22 -3.38
C TYR A 226 -10.09 -14.01 -2.12
N THR A 227 -9.22 -15.02 -2.30
CA THR A 227 -8.60 -15.77 -1.21
C THR A 227 -7.15 -16.05 -1.56
N ASN A 228 -6.27 -16.07 -0.56
CA ASN A 228 -4.85 -16.36 -0.76
C ASN A 228 -4.21 -16.88 0.54
N SER A 229 -3.12 -17.63 0.45
CA SER A 229 -2.28 -18.01 1.59
C SER A 229 -0.81 -17.66 1.37
N GLU A 230 -0.45 -17.21 0.18
CA GLU A 230 0.91 -16.83 -0.17
C GLU A 230 1.23 -15.44 0.37
N TRP A 231 2.45 -15.24 0.86
CA TRP A 231 2.98 -13.92 1.22
C TRP A 231 4.09 -13.49 0.25
N GLU A 232 4.83 -14.45 -0.30
CA GLU A 232 5.72 -14.28 -1.46
C GLU A 232 4.95 -14.65 -2.73
N SER A 233 5.25 -14.01 -3.86
CA SER A 233 4.65 -14.37 -5.15
C SER A 233 3.11 -14.31 -5.13
N VAL A 234 2.54 -13.26 -4.52
CA VAL A 234 1.10 -13.14 -4.30
C VAL A 234 0.34 -13.04 -5.63
N PRO A 235 -0.69 -13.86 -5.85
CA PRO A 235 -1.46 -13.80 -7.09
C PRO A 235 -2.27 -12.49 -7.19
N VAL A 236 -2.17 -11.83 -8.35
CA VAL A 236 -3.17 -10.83 -8.74
C VAL A 236 -4.30 -11.55 -9.45
N LYS A 237 -5.53 -11.28 -9.05
CA LYS A 237 -6.73 -11.84 -9.67
C LYS A 237 -7.48 -10.75 -10.42
N ASP A 238 -7.61 -10.91 -11.73
CA ASP A 238 -8.42 -10.04 -12.58
C ASP A 238 -9.91 -10.43 -12.53
N TYR A 239 -10.76 -9.43 -12.75
CA TYR A 239 -12.21 -9.57 -12.82
C TYR A 239 -12.74 -8.81 -14.04
N GLU A 240 -13.65 -9.44 -14.78
CA GLU A 240 -14.31 -8.75 -15.88
C GLU A 240 -15.42 -7.79 -15.39
N ASN A 241 -16.17 -8.16 -14.34
CA ASN A 241 -17.38 -7.45 -13.91
C ASN A 241 -17.67 -7.59 -12.40
N LEU A 242 -16.66 -7.43 -11.53
CA LEU A 242 -16.89 -7.45 -10.07
C LEU A 242 -17.47 -6.11 -9.61
N THR A 243 -18.80 -5.99 -9.62
CA THR A 243 -19.51 -4.79 -9.18
C THR A 243 -19.82 -4.82 -7.67
N VAL A 244 -19.65 -3.68 -7.01
CA VAL A 244 -19.95 -3.47 -5.58
C VAL A 244 -20.85 -2.24 -5.44
N LYS A 245 -21.91 -2.34 -4.65
CA LYS A 245 -22.90 -1.27 -4.49
C LYS A 245 -22.51 -0.28 -3.41
N ALA A 246 -22.89 0.98 -3.59
CA ALA A 246 -22.80 1.98 -2.54
C ALA A 246 -23.54 1.50 -1.28
N GLY A 247 -22.92 1.67 -0.12
CA GLY A 247 -23.44 1.20 1.17
C GLY A 247 -23.03 -0.23 1.54
N SER A 248 -22.41 -1.00 0.63
CA SER A 248 -21.74 -2.26 0.98
C SER A 248 -20.42 -2.02 1.71
N THR A 249 -19.85 -3.10 2.22
CA THR A 249 -18.54 -3.16 2.86
C THR A 249 -17.60 -4.11 2.13
N LEU A 250 -16.33 -3.72 1.98
CA LEU A 250 -15.23 -4.62 1.66
C LEU A 250 -14.73 -5.21 2.98
N ASP A 251 -15.11 -6.46 3.27
CA ASP A 251 -14.77 -7.18 4.49
C ASP A 251 -13.61 -8.14 4.18
N TYR A 252 -12.48 -7.97 4.86
CA TYR A 252 -11.30 -8.79 4.63
C TYR A 252 -10.53 -9.10 5.91
N TYR A 253 -9.86 -10.25 5.92
CA TYR A 253 -9.02 -10.67 7.03
C TYR A 253 -7.72 -11.33 6.59
N CYS A 254 -6.75 -11.31 7.49
CA CYS A 254 -5.48 -12.02 7.40
C CYS A 254 -5.29 -12.90 8.65
N ASP A 255 -4.95 -14.16 8.44
CA ASP A 255 -4.60 -15.12 9.48
C ASP A 255 -3.09 -15.26 9.61
N TYR A 256 -2.60 -15.29 10.84
CA TYR A 256 -1.18 -15.35 11.14
C TYR A 256 -0.81 -16.51 12.04
N ARG A 257 0.43 -17.00 11.85
CA ARG A 257 1.09 -17.92 12.77
C ARG A 257 2.47 -17.41 13.17
N ASN A 258 2.64 -17.07 14.44
CA ASN A 258 3.91 -16.63 15.00
C ASN A 258 4.62 -17.78 15.70
N THR A 259 5.77 -18.18 15.17
CA THR A 259 6.63 -19.23 15.76
C THR A 259 7.75 -18.68 16.64
N THR A 260 7.85 -17.36 16.77
CA THR A 260 8.90 -16.69 17.56
C THR A 260 8.53 -16.59 19.04
N GLY A 261 9.52 -16.29 19.89
CA GLY A 261 9.35 -16.08 21.33
C GLY A 261 8.85 -14.68 21.73
N ARG A 262 8.46 -13.81 20.78
CA ARG A 262 7.99 -12.45 21.05
C ARG A 262 6.64 -12.18 20.40
N GLY A 263 5.85 -11.26 20.95
CA GLY A 263 4.65 -10.73 20.28
C GLY A 263 5.03 -9.92 19.04
N ILE A 264 4.16 -9.91 18.04
CA ILE A 264 4.38 -9.24 16.76
C ILE A 264 3.18 -8.34 16.46
N TYR A 265 3.47 -7.11 16.08
CA TYR A 265 2.47 -6.10 15.76
C TYR A 265 2.60 -5.67 14.30
N GLN A 266 1.69 -4.80 13.88
CA GLN A 266 1.77 -4.12 12.59
C GLN A 266 3.09 -3.35 12.40
N GLY A 267 3.63 -3.31 11.18
CA GLY A 267 4.80 -2.49 10.87
C GLY A 267 5.40 -2.78 9.49
N PRO A 268 6.32 -1.91 9.00
CA PRO A 268 6.90 -2.03 7.66
C PRO A 268 8.00 -3.09 7.56
N ARG A 269 8.55 -3.58 8.68
CA ARG A 269 9.70 -4.50 8.65
C ARG A 269 9.28 -5.95 8.45
N SER A 270 10.20 -6.76 7.95
CA SER A 270 10.10 -8.23 7.87
C SER A 270 9.86 -8.89 9.23
N THR A 271 10.16 -8.17 10.31
CA THR A 271 9.94 -8.62 11.69
C THR A 271 8.54 -8.33 12.22
N ASP A 272 7.78 -7.53 11.49
CA ASP A 272 6.42 -7.05 11.79
C ASP A 272 5.44 -7.69 10.80
N GLU A 273 4.15 -7.31 10.84
CA GLU A 273 3.13 -7.83 9.92
C GLU A 273 2.32 -6.71 9.23
N MET A 274 1.70 -7.04 8.10
CA MET A 274 0.75 -6.18 7.38
C MET A 274 -0.47 -6.98 6.92
N CYS A 275 -1.62 -6.31 6.80
CA CYS A 275 -2.84 -6.88 6.25
C CYS A 275 -3.50 -5.90 5.29
N MET A 276 -3.42 -6.17 3.98
CA MET A 276 -3.95 -5.26 2.96
C MET A 276 -4.85 -5.92 1.93
N LEU A 277 -5.82 -5.15 1.44
CA LEU A 277 -6.52 -5.41 0.18
C LEU A 277 -6.08 -4.34 -0.82
N ILE A 278 -5.48 -4.78 -1.93
CA ILE A 278 -4.94 -3.89 -2.97
C ILE A 278 -5.57 -4.25 -4.32
N GLY A 279 -5.93 -3.27 -5.14
CA GLY A 279 -6.39 -3.55 -6.50
C GLY A 279 -7.02 -2.37 -7.23
N SER A 280 -7.04 -2.43 -8.55
CA SER A 280 -7.61 -1.41 -9.41
C SER A 280 -9.14 -1.40 -9.35
N TYR A 281 -9.76 -0.23 -9.26
CA TYR A 281 -11.21 -0.07 -9.30
C TYR A 281 -11.65 1.25 -9.93
N TYR A 282 -12.92 1.35 -10.32
CA TYR A 282 -13.51 2.56 -10.88
C TYR A 282 -15.03 2.63 -10.62
N PRO A 283 -15.66 3.83 -10.57
CA PRO A 283 -15.04 5.16 -10.60
C PRO A 283 -14.20 5.44 -9.35
N ALA A 284 -13.22 6.34 -9.48
CA ALA A 284 -12.36 6.78 -8.37
C ALA A 284 -13.18 7.42 -7.23
N ASP A 285 -12.85 7.03 -5.99
CA ASP A 285 -13.35 7.65 -4.77
C ASP A 285 -12.29 7.49 -3.67
N PRO A 286 -11.49 8.53 -3.38
CA PRO A 286 -10.39 8.44 -2.42
C PRO A 286 -10.80 7.94 -1.03
N ARG A 287 -12.08 8.11 -0.64
CA ARG A 287 -12.61 7.57 0.62
C ARG A 287 -12.67 6.05 0.59
N THR A 288 -13.15 5.50 -0.51
CA THR A 288 -13.19 4.04 -0.72
C THR A 288 -11.78 3.49 -0.88
N ALA A 289 -10.92 4.15 -1.66
CA ALA A 289 -9.53 3.73 -1.92
C ALA A 289 -8.69 3.57 -0.63
N ASN A 290 -8.94 4.40 0.39
CA ASN A 290 -8.13 4.46 1.60
C ASN A 290 -8.90 4.04 2.86
N CYS A 291 -10.08 3.42 2.71
CA CYS A 291 -10.93 3.01 3.84
C CYS A 291 -11.22 4.18 4.81
N LEU A 292 -11.53 5.36 4.29
CA LEU A 292 -11.77 6.58 5.07
C LEU A 292 -13.24 6.70 5.46
N ASP A 293 -13.52 7.57 6.41
CA ASP A 293 -14.87 7.94 6.81
C ASP A 293 -15.56 8.83 5.74
N PRO A 294 -16.86 9.17 5.91
CA PRO A 294 -17.56 10.04 4.95
C PRO A 294 -16.91 11.41 4.76
N SER A 295 -16.15 11.90 5.76
CA SER A 295 -15.41 13.16 5.67
C SER A 295 -14.14 13.06 4.82
N GLY A 296 -13.63 11.85 4.60
CA GLY A 296 -12.39 11.59 3.86
C GLY A 296 -11.14 12.02 4.60
N LYS A 297 -11.17 12.12 5.93
CA LYS A 297 -10.05 12.66 6.73
C LYS A 297 -9.45 11.66 7.70
N VAL A 298 -10.24 10.67 8.12
CA VAL A 298 -9.87 9.72 9.17
C VAL A 298 -10.23 8.31 8.71
N PRO A 299 -9.59 7.26 9.27
CA PRO A 299 -9.98 5.89 8.97
C PRO A 299 -11.48 5.70 9.23
N GLY A 300 -12.20 5.08 8.29
CA GLY A 300 -13.63 4.79 8.35
C GLY A 300 -13.96 3.31 8.50
N GLY A 301 -12.94 2.44 8.45
CA GLY A 301 -13.12 1.01 8.59
C GLY A 301 -13.51 0.58 10.00
N ASP A 302 -14.33 -0.47 10.09
CA ASP A 302 -14.64 -1.14 11.35
C ASP A 302 -13.63 -2.26 11.59
N TRP A 303 -12.91 -2.17 12.70
CA TRP A 303 -11.96 -3.20 13.13
C TRP A 303 -12.70 -4.27 13.92
N VAL A 304 -12.63 -5.51 13.44
CA VAL A 304 -13.40 -6.63 13.98
C VAL A 304 -12.51 -7.44 14.90
N GLY A 305 -12.77 -7.35 16.21
CA GLY A 305 -12.09 -8.18 17.20
C GLY A 305 -12.55 -9.63 17.14
N GLY A 306 -11.68 -10.54 17.61
CA GLY A 306 -11.97 -11.98 17.72
C GLY A 306 -12.21 -12.43 19.17
N GLY A 307 -12.32 -11.49 20.11
CA GLY A 307 -12.38 -11.76 21.53
C GLY A 307 -13.80 -11.83 22.10
N SER A 308 -13.90 -11.60 23.41
CA SER A 308 -15.14 -11.73 24.18
C SER A 308 -15.50 -10.49 24.99
N ALA A 309 -14.75 -9.39 24.87
CA ALA A 309 -15.04 -8.16 25.60
C ALA A 309 -16.28 -7.47 25.05
N THR A 310 -17.15 -7.00 25.96
CA THR A 310 -18.28 -6.15 25.58
C THR A 310 -17.79 -4.79 25.08
N CYS A 311 -18.66 -4.01 24.46
CA CYS A 311 -18.27 -2.69 23.98
C CYS A 311 -17.89 -1.79 25.18
N GLN A 312 -18.63 -1.88 26.30
CA GLN A 312 -18.26 -1.17 27.54
C GLN A 312 -16.87 -1.54 28.08
N ALA A 313 -16.52 -2.83 28.09
CA ALA A 313 -15.19 -3.27 28.52
C ALA A 313 -14.10 -2.76 27.56
N THR A 314 -14.39 -2.75 26.26
CA THR A 314 -13.49 -2.21 25.22
C THR A 314 -13.25 -0.72 25.43
N LEU A 315 -14.29 0.08 25.70
CA LEU A 315 -14.13 1.51 26.01
C LEU A 315 -13.26 1.75 27.23
N GLY A 316 -13.48 1.00 28.32
CA GLY A 316 -12.64 1.10 29.51
C GLY A 316 -11.18 0.77 29.22
N CYS A 317 -10.93 -0.22 28.36
CA CYS A 317 -9.59 -0.56 27.89
C CYS A 317 -8.98 0.59 27.07
N LEU A 318 -9.71 1.13 26.09
CA LEU A 318 -9.24 2.23 25.24
C LEU A 318 -8.91 3.51 26.03
N GLN A 319 -9.68 3.82 27.07
CA GLN A 319 -9.39 4.94 27.97
C GLN A 319 -8.05 4.77 28.70
N ASN A 320 -7.69 3.54 29.06
CA ASN A 320 -6.43 3.22 29.71
C ASN A 320 -5.25 3.09 28.74
N ALA A 321 -5.52 2.88 27.44
CA ALA A 321 -4.48 2.71 26.42
C ALA A 321 -3.66 3.99 26.14
N GLY A 322 -4.18 5.17 26.51
CA GLY A 322 -3.43 6.43 26.46
C GLY A 322 -2.93 6.83 25.06
N GLY A 323 -3.57 6.35 24.00
CA GLY A 323 -3.18 6.63 22.62
C GLY A 323 -2.10 5.72 22.04
N ALA A 324 -1.53 4.79 22.82
CA ALA A 324 -0.50 3.88 22.31
C ALA A 324 -1.12 2.83 21.38
N LEU A 325 -0.70 2.79 20.11
CA LEU A 325 -1.25 1.88 19.10
C LEU A 325 -1.25 0.40 19.51
N PRO A 326 -0.20 -0.17 20.13
CA PRO A 326 -0.24 -1.56 20.61
C PRO A 326 -1.34 -1.81 21.64
N ALA A 327 -1.52 -0.90 22.60
CA ALA A 327 -2.56 -1.03 23.62
C ALA A 327 -3.98 -0.87 23.02
N ILE A 328 -4.16 0.09 22.10
CA ILE A 328 -5.41 0.24 21.34
C ILE A 328 -5.72 -1.04 20.56
N THR A 329 -4.71 -1.60 19.89
CA THR A 329 -4.83 -2.85 19.11
C THR A 329 -5.30 -3.99 20.01
N ASP A 330 -4.65 -4.19 21.15
CA ASP A 330 -5.02 -5.27 22.07
C ASP A 330 -6.45 -5.09 22.63
N CYS A 331 -6.87 -3.85 22.92
CA CYS A 331 -8.24 -3.55 23.32
C CYS A 331 -9.28 -3.90 22.24
N MET A 332 -9.03 -3.49 21.00
CA MET A 332 -9.94 -3.73 19.88
C MET A 332 -9.99 -5.20 19.49
N LEU A 333 -8.87 -5.92 19.52
CA LEU A 333 -8.84 -7.35 19.21
C LEU A 333 -9.51 -8.20 20.31
N ALA A 334 -9.50 -7.75 21.56
CA ALA A 334 -10.23 -8.38 22.65
C ALA A 334 -11.75 -8.17 22.56
N ALA A 335 -12.21 -7.19 21.78
CA ALA A 335 -13.63 -6.92 21.59
C ALA A 335 -14.33 -8.08 20.85
N LYS A 336 -15.61 -8.28 21.17
CA LYS A 336 -16.48 -9.19 20.42
C LYS A 336 -16.70 -8.72 18.98
N PRO A 337 -16.83 -9.62 17.99
CA PRO A 337 -17.12 -9.23 16.60
C PRO A 337 -18.38 -8.37 16.44
N GLU A 338 -19.42 -8.60 17.26
CA GLU A 338 -20.71 -7.92 17.17
C GLU A 338 -20.66 -6.45 17.61
N VAL A 339 -19.62 -6.06 18.35
CA VAL A 339 -19.43 -4.68 18.82
C VAL A 339 -18.43 -3.90 17.96
N ALA A 340 -17.94 -4.49 16.87
CA ALA A 340 -16.92 -3.88 16.00
C ALA A 340 -17.30 -2.47 15.52
N ALA A 341 -18.52 -2.28 15.00
CA ALA A 341 -18.98 -0.99 14.51
C ALA A 341 -19.03 0.10 15.60
N PRO A 342 -19.75 -0.09 16.72
CA PRO A 342 -19.80 0.94 17.76
C PRO A 342 -18.45 1.15 18.49
N ALA A 343 -17.63 0.11 18.67
CA ALA A 343 -16.30 0.25 19.26
C ALA A 343 -15.36 1.04 18.34
N SER A 344 -15.37 0.74 17.04
CA SER A 344 -14.57 1.45 16.03
C SER A 344 -15.01 2.91 15.92
N ALA A 345 -16.32 3.19 15.96
CA ALA A 345 -16.84 4.55 15.97
C ALA A 345 -16.35 5.36 17.19
N ALA A 346 -16.30 4.73 18.38
CA ALA A 346 -15.76 5.38 19.57
C ALA A 346 -14.25 5.62 19.45
N LEU A 347 -13.48 4.64 18.99
CA LEU A 347 -12.04 4.79 18.76
C LEU A 347 -11.74 5.92 17.77
N ARG A 348 -12.42 5.96 16.62
CA ARG A 348 -12.28 7.04 15.63
C ARG A 348 -12.54 8.42 16.25
N CYS A 349 -13.56 8.54 17.08
CA CYS A 349 -13.83 9.77 17.79
C CYS A 349 -12.71 10.13 18.77
N PHE A 350 -12.20 9.17 19.56
CA PHE A 350 -11.11 9.40 20.51
C PHE A 350 -9.80 9.85 19.83
N MET A 351 -9.53 9.37 18.61
CA MET A 351 -8.35 9.76 17.84
C MET A 351 -8.42 11.19 17.28
N THR A 352 -9.62 11.77 17.19
CA THR A 352 -9.86 13.00 16.41
C THR A 352 -10.43 14.13 17.25
N ALA A 353 -11.09 13.81 18.37
CA ALA A 353 -11.65 14.76 19.29
C ALA A 353 -10.55 15.52 20.05
N THR A 354 -10.79 16.81 20.26
CA THR A 354 -9.93 17.64 21.12
C THR A 354 -10.15 17.28 22.59
N ASN A 355 -11.39 16.99 22.97
CA ASN A 355 -11.73 16.48 24.29
C ASN A 355 -12.60 15.22 24.16
N PRO A 356 -12.00 14.02 24.01
CA PRO A 356 -12.71 12.76 23.81
C PRO A 356 -13.84 12.48 24.81
N LEU A 357 -13.69 12.89 26.08
CA LEU A 357 -14.71 12.67 27.11
C LEU A 357 -15.94 13.57 26.94
N ALA A 358 -15.77 14.76 26.35
CA ALA A 358 -16.87 15.68 26.08
C ALA A 358 -17.47 15.47 24.69
N ASP A 359 -16.62 15.21 23.69
CA ASP A 359 -16.99 15.28 22.28
C ASP A 359 -17.57 13.94 21.77
N CYS A 360 -17.20 12.82 22.39
CA CYS A 360 -17.56 11.47 21.91
C CYS A 360 -18.75 10.85 22.64
N GLY A 361 -19.55 11.65 23.35
CA GLY A 361 -20.71 11.19 24.13
C GLY A 361 -21.66 10.26 23.35
N PRO A 362 -22.07 10.61 22.11
CA PRO A 362 -22.95 9.74 21.30
C PRO A 362 -22.34 8.37 21.00
N GLN A 363 -21.05 8.31 20.64
CA GLN A 363 -20.34 7.08 20.31
C GLN A 363 -20.13 6.21 21.55
N ILE A 364 -19.77 6.83 22.68
CA ILE A 364 -19.65 6.15 23.98
C ILE A 364 -20.99 5.54 24.38
N GLN A 365 -22.09 6.28 24.24
CA GLN A 365 -23.43 5.79 24.59
C GLN A 365 -23.87 4.65 23.68
N ALA A 366 -23.67 4.78 22.36
CA ALA A 366 -24.02 3.74 21.39
C ALA A 366 -23.22 2.44 21.63
N CYS A 367 -21.95 2.56 22.00
CA CYS A 367 -21.11 1.44 22.36
C CYS A 367 -21.54 0.84 23.70
N SER A 368 -21.69 1.63 24.76
CA SER A 368 -22.06 1.12 26.09
C SER A 368 -23.41 0.39 26.14
N ALA A 369 -24.28 0.59 25.15
CA ALA A 369 -25.55 -0.13 25.00
C ALA A 369 -25.41 -1.56 24.41
N ARG A 370 -24.19 -2.01 24.09
CA ARG A 370 -23.87 -3.31 23.46
C ARG A 370 -22.81 -4.07 24.25
#